data_AF-A0A7C4VPV0-F1
#
_entry.id   AF-A0A7C4VPV0-F1
#
_cell.length_a   1.000
_cell.length_b   1.000
_cell.length_c   1.000
_cell.angle_alpha   90.00
_cell.angle_beta   90.00
_cell.angle_gamma   90.00
#
_symmetry.space_group_name_H-M   'P 1'
#
loop_
_entity.id
_entity.type
_entity.pdbx_description
1 polymer ?
#
loop_
_entity_poly.entity_id
_entity_poly.type
_entity_poly.pdbx_seq_one_letter_code
_entity_poly.pdbx_strand_id
1 'polypeptide(L)'
;MSELTQLPEWLGGAVIGAIIAALGYVAKLIFDGVMAAYQARNARLARLVELQSLLRVGNSCFKTQILQATRLMGLIKQNHSDLKLGDGREDTIAKTYSQFTPEEKELHEIIRSMTVNALGPVNQSQLEWLKKDTYFKVQPQGKGNLSELAKLLADLEAHLMLWHAKYKVWIPNTPEHALVYLADEKGHGIGFPSGLDEEVAKIIEKARWIDFWI
;
A
#
# COMPACT_ATOMS: atom_id res chain seq x y z
N MET A 1 -43.23 -53.56 33.18
CA MET A 1 -42.01 -52.76 33.38
C MET A 1 -40.84 -53.72 33.61
N SER A 2 -40.09 -54.08 32.56
CA SER A 2 -38.70 -54.62 32.63
C SER A 2 -38.24 -55.09 31.24
N GLU A 3 -38.06 -54.18 30.28
CA GLU A 3 -37.41 -54.50 28.99
C GLU A 3 -36.26 -53.54 28.64
N LEU A 4 -35.77 -52.74 29.60
CA LEU A 4 -34.66 -51.81 29.40
C LEU A 4 -33.32 -52.28 29.97
N THR A 5 -33.21 -53.50 30.48
CA THR A 5 -32.05 -53.97 31.26
C THR A 5 -31.13 -55.00 30.57
N GLN A 6 -31.28 -55.24 29.26
CA GLN A 6 -30.35 -56.13 28.52
C GLN A 6 -29.82 -55.46 27.24
N LEU A 7 -29.12 -54.34 27.37
CA LEU A 7 -28.20 -53.93 26.31
C LEU A 7 -26.91 -54.77 26.43
N PRO A 8 -26.44 -55.44 25.36
CA PRO A 8 -25.20 -56.20 25.37
C PRO A 8 -23.98 -55.34 25.76
N GLU A 9 -23.05 -55.88 26.55
CA GLU A 9 -21.84 -55.15 26.99
C GLU A 9 -21.00 -54.58 25.83
N TRP A 10 -20.99 -55.27 24.68
CA TRP A 10 -20.29 -54.81 23.47
C TRP A 10 -20.90 -53.52 22.88
N LEU A 11 -22.20 -53.30 23.05
CA LEU A 11 -22.89 -52.06 22.64
C LEU A 11 -22.49 -50.88 23.53
N GLY A 12 -22.31 -51.11 24.84
CA GLY A 12 -21.82 -50.09 25.77
C GLY A 12 -20.39 -49.63 25.44
N GLY A 13 -19.48 -50.58 25.17
CA GLY A 13 -18.11 -50.27 24.75
C GLY A 13 -18.02 -49.52 23.43
N ALA A 14 -18.82 -49.92 22.43
CA ALA A 14 -18.86 -49.24 21.13
C ALA A 14 -19.39 -47.80 21.22
N VAL A 15 -20.42 -47.55 22.04
CA VAL A 15 -20.97 -46.20 22.26
C VAL A 15 -19.95 -45.29 22.95
N ILE A 16 -19.26 -45.78 23.99
CA ILE A 16 -18.20 -45.01 24.68
C ILE A 16 -17.04 -44.71 23.71
N GLY A 17 -16.60 -45.69 22.92
CA GLY A 17 -15.57 -45.49 21.91
C GLY A 17 -15.94 -44.44 20.85
N ALA A 18 -17.19 -44.47 20.36
CA ALA A 18 -17.69 -43.49 19.41
C ALA A 18 -17.75 -42.06 20.00
N ILE A 19 -18.15 -41.92 21.26
CA ILE A 19 -18.18 -40.62 21.96
C ILE A 19 -16.76 -40.05 22.12
N ILE A 20 -15.80 -40.88 22.54
CA ILE A 20 -14.40 -40.46 22.70
C ILE A 20 -13.81 -40.03 21.34
N ALA A 21 -14.07 -40.79 20.28
CA ALA A 21 -13.63 -40.45 18.92
C ALA A 21 -14.26 -39.13 18.42
N ALA A 22 -15.56 -38.92 18.67
CA ALA A 22 -16.24 -37.68 18.33
C ALA A 22 -15.66 -36.48 19.09
N LEU A 23 -15.37 -36.62 20.39
CA LEU A 23 -14.72 -35.58 21.19
C LEU A 23 -13.30 -35.29 20.71
N GLY A 24 -12.52 -36.32 20.39
CA GLY A 24 -11.19 -36.17 19.81
C GLY A 24 -11.20 -35.42 18.48
N TYR A 25 -12.19 -35.71 17.62
CA TYR A 25 -12.38 -35.00 16.36
C TYR A 25 -12.77 -33.53 16.58
N VAL A 26 -13.69 -33.24 17.51
CA VAL A 26 -14.07 -31.85 17.86
C VAL A 26 -12.87 -31.08 18.41
N ALA A 27 -12.08 -31.68 19.30
CA ALA A 27 -10.87 -31.06 19.84
C ALA A 27 -9.84 -30.74 18.73
N LYS A 28 -9.65 -31.67 17.79
CA LYS A 28 -8.80 -31.44 16.61
C LYS A 28 -9.32 -30.29 15.75
N LEU A 29 -10.62 -30.24 15.45
CA LEU A 29 -11.19 -29.14 14.66
C LEU A 29 -11.01 -27.78 15.34
N ILE A 30 -11.15 -27.72 16.67
CA ILE A 30 -10.89 -26.50 17.44
C ILE A 30 -9.41 -26.11 17.30
N PHE A 31 -8.49 -27.07 17.50
CA PHE A 31 -7.06 -26.82 17.39
C PHE A 31 -6.66 -26.36 15.98
N ASP A 32 -7.11 -27.05 14.93
CA ASP A 32 -6.85 -26.71 13.54
C ASP A 32 -7.41 -25.32 13.21
N GLY A 33 -8.60 -24.99 13.72
CA GLY A 33 -9.21 -23.67 13.58
C GLY A 33 -8.40 -22.55 14.25
N VAL A 34 -7.91 -22.78 15.46
CA VAL A 34 -7.04 -21.82 16.18
C VAL A 34 -5.73 -21.62 15.43
N MET A 35 -5.09 -22.70 14.97
CA MET A 35 -3.85 -22.61 14.21
C MET A 35 -4.04 -21.89 12.87
N ALA A 36 -5.13 -22.17 12.16
CA ALA A 36 -5.47 -21.47 10.93
C ALA A 36 -5.72 -19.97 11.17
N ALA A 37 -6.41 -19.60 12.26
CA ALA A 37 -6.64 -18.21 12.62
C ALA A 37 -5.32 -17.49 12.95
N TYR A 38 -4.41 -18.13 13.69
CA TYR A 38 -3.10 -17.59 13.98
C TYR A 38 -2.26 -17.38 12.71
N GLN A 39 -2.21 -18.36 11.82
CA GLN A 39 -1.50 -18.26 10.55
C GLN A 39 -2.07 -17.15 9.65
N ALA A 40 -3.40 -17.06 9.53
CA ALA A 40 -4.07 -16.02 8.75
C ALA A 40 -3.74 -14.61 9.30
N ARG A 41 -3.69 -14.47 10.63
CA ARG A 41 -3.33 -13.22 11.29
C ARG A 41 -1.86 -12.83 11.06
N ASN A 42 -0.93 -13.78 11.20
CA ASN A 42 0.49 -13.53 10.93
C ASN A 42 0.74 -13.16 9.47
N ALA A 43 0.09 -13.86 8.53
CA ALA A 43 0.12 -13.52 7.11
C ALA A 43 -0.43 -12.11 6.87
N ARG A 44 -1.48 -11.71 7.61
CA ARG A 44 -2.03 -10.36 7.54
C ARG A 44 -1.05 -9.30 8.02
N LEU A 45 -0.43 -9.53 9.17
CA LEU A 45 0.58 -8.64 9.72
C LEU A 45 1.77 -8.48 8.77
N ALA A 46 2.27 -9.59 8.22
CA ALA A 46 3.36 -9.58 7.25
C ALA A 46 3.04 -8.71 6.03
N ARG A 47 1.81 -8.83 5.49
CA ARG A 47 1.35 -7.98 4.38
C ARG A 47 1.28 -6.50 4.74
N LEU A 48 0.87 -6.16 5.95
CA LEU A 48 0.86 -4.75 6.40
C LEU A 48 2.27 -4.19 6.57
N VAL A 49 3.21 -5.00 7.07
CA VAL A 49 4.62 -4.62 7.17
C VAL A 49 5.24 -4.40 5.79
N GLU A 50 4.90 -5.27 4.82
CA GLU A 50 5.29 -5.09 3.42
C GLU A 50 4.77 -3.75 2.85
N LEU A 51 3.49 -3.44 3.04
CA LEU A 51 2.93 -2.16 2.62
C LEU A 51 3.66 -0.99 3.31
N GLN A 52 3.89 -1.06 4.62
CA GLN A 52 4.61 -0.01 5.35
C GLN A 52 6.02 0.21 4.79
N SER A 53 6.71 -0.86 4.40
CA SER A 53 8.03 -0.77 3.75
C SER A 53 7.92 -0.05 2.41
N LEU A 54 6.96 -0.43 1.56
CA LEU A 54 6.71 0.22 0.26
C LEU A 54 6.38 1.71 0.39
N LEU A 55 5.55 2.09 1.38
CA LEU A 55 5.21 3.48 1.66
C LEU A 55 6.45 4.30 2.08
N ARG A 56 7.28 3.75 2.99
CA ARG A 56 8.52 4.39 3.45
C ARG A 56 9.54 4.59 2.32
N VAL A 57 9.71 3.59 1.46
CA VAL A 57 10.59 3.70 0.28
C VAL A 57 10.03 4.76 -0.67
N GLY A 58 8.74 4.73 -0.99
CA GLY A 58 8.09 5.71 -1.85
C GLY A 58 8.24 7.15 -1.33
N ASN A 59 7.99 7.37 -0.04
CA ASN A 59 8.16 8.68 0.59
C ASN A 59 9.61 9.17 0.54
N SER A 60 10.58 8.29 0.78
CA SER A 60 12.01 8.62 0.68
C SER A 60 12.40 9.02 -0.75
N CYS A 61 11.97 8.25 -1.76
CA CYS A 61 12.21 8.56 -3.17
C CYS A 61 11.58 9.89 -3.57
N PHE A 62 10.33 10.14 -3.15
CA PHE A 62 9.61 11.38 -3.43
C PHE A 62 10.30 12.59 -2.81
N LYS A 63 10.68 12.52 -1.53
CA LYS A 63 11.39 13.62 -0.85
C LYS A 63 12.71 13.96 -1.53
N THR A 64 13.52 12.96 -1.86
CA THR A 64 14.79 13.19 -2.57
C THR A 64 14.54 13.79 -3.95
N GLN A 65 13.52 13.35 -4.68
CA GLN A 65 13.18 13.92 -5.98
C GLN A 65 12.73 15.38 -5.86
N ILE A 66 11.91 15.71 -4.86
CA ILE A 66 11.43 17.07 -4.60
C ILE A 66 12.60 18.01 -4.28
N LEU A 67 13.63 17.54 -3.57
CA LEU A 67 14.84 18.33 -3.32
C LEU A 67 15.56 18.67 -4.63
N GLN A 68 15.75 17.68 -5.51
CA GLN A 68 16.38 17.91 -6.82
C GLN A 68 15.54 18.82 -7.72
N ALA A 69 14.22 18.61 -7.76
CA ALA A 69 13.30 19.48 -8.49
C ALA A 69 13.32 20.92 -7.97
N THR A 70 13.43 21.10 -6.65
CA THR A 70 13.53 22.44 -6.04
C THR A 70 14.85 23.11 -6.42
N ARG A 71 15.97 22.36 -6.44
CA ARG A 71 17.26 22.87 -6.91
C ARG A 71 17.20 23.29 -8.38
N LEU A 72 16.66 22.44 -9.25
CA LEU A 72 16.48 22.75 -10.67
C LEU A 72 15.63 24.01 -10.88
N MET A 73 14.51 24.14 -10.15
CA MET A 73 13.68 25.33 -10.20
C MET A 73 14.41 26.61 -9.77
N GLY A 74 15.36 26.51 -8.82
CA GLY A 74 16.22 27.62 -8.43
C GLY A 74 17.14 28.07 -9.57
N LEU A 75 17.80 27.11 -10.23
CA LEU A 75 18.65 27.39 -11.40
C LEU A 75 17.85 27.98 -12.54
N ILE A 76 16.67 27.42 -12.85
CA ILE A 76 15.82 27.93 -13.93
C ILE A 76 15.44 29.39 -13.69
N LYS A 77 15.05 29.73 -12.46
CA LYS A 77 14.69 31.12 -12.10
C LYS A 77 15.87 32.07 -12.19
N GLN A 78 17.08 31.60 -11.89
CA GLN A 78 18.30 32.39 -11.94
C GLN A 78 18.76 32.62 -13.38
N ASN A 79 18.78 31.56 -14.20
CA ASN A 79 19.37 31.57 -15.53
C ASN A 79 18.39 32.05 -16.62
N HIS A 80 17.10 31.84 -16.40
CA HIS A 80 16.04 32.08 -17.39
C HIS A 80 14.95 33.03 -16.87
N SER A 81 15.38 34.12 -16.21
CA SER A 81 14.48 35.09 -15.58
C SER A 81 13.53 35.81 -16.54
N ASP A 82 13.85 35.81 -17.82
CA ASP A 82 13.08 36.38 -18.93
C ASP A 82 12.00 35.44 -19.48
N LEU A 83 12.05 34.15 -19.14
CA LEU A 83 11.08 33.18 -19.60
C LEU A 83 9.78 33.21 -18.78
N LYS A 84 8.66 33.04 -19.48
CA LYS A 84 7.36 32.84 -18.84
C LYS A 84 7.32 31.45 -18.20
N LEU A 85 7.45 31.42 -16.87
CA LEU A 85 7.34 30.19 -16.08
C LEU A 85 5.93 29.61 -16.16
N GLY A 86 5.83 28.29 -15.94
CA GLY A 86 4.58 27.56 -15.91
C GLY A 86 3.83 27.73 -14.59
N ASP A 87 2.61 27.18 -14.54
CA ASP A 87 1.75 27.26 -13.34
C ASP A 87 2.23 26.37 -12.19
N GLY A 88 3.23 25.51 -12.45
CA GLY A 88 3.80 24.57 -11.49
C GLY A 88 5.22 24.14 -11.84
N ARG A 89 5.82 23.32 -10.97
CA ARG A 89 7.20 22.82 -11.16
C ARG A 89 7.36 22.08 -12.49
N GLU A 90 6.51 21.08 -12.73
CA GLU A 90 6.61 20.24 -13.92
C GLU A 90 6.31 21.01 -15.21
N ASP A 91 5.29 21.87 -15.20
CA ASP A 91 4.96 22.73 -16.34
C ASP A 91 6.08 23.72 -16.66
N THR A 92 6.74 24.26 -15.62
CA THR A 92 7.91 25.13 -15.79
C THR A 92 9.07 24.36 -16.40
N ILE A 93 9.44 23.21 -15.82
CA ILE A 93 10.54 22.36 -16.29
C ILE A 93 10.34 21.99 -17.76
N ALA A 94 9.14 21.53 -18.13
CA ALA A 94 8.85 21.11 -19.50
C ALA A 94 8.94 22.29 -20.50
N LYS A 95 8.42 23.47 -20.15
CA LYS A 95 8.45 24.66 -21.02
C LYS A 95 9.85 25.22 -21.23
N THR A 96 10.72 25.12 -20.23
CA THR A 96 12.10 25.66 -20.29
C THR A 96 13.14 24.62 -20.70
N TYR A 97 12.77 23.34 -20.84
CA TYR A 97 13.67 22.22 -21.16
C TYR A 97 14.59 22.47 -22.36
N SER A 98 14.06 23.04 -23.44
CA SER A 98 14.83 23.33 -24.66
C SER A 98 15.95 24.35 -24.48
N GLN A 99 15.94 25.10 -23.38
CA GLN A 99 16.89 26.16 -23.06
C GLN A 99 17.81 25.78 -21.89
N PHE A 100 17.72 24.55 -21.39
CA PHE A 100 18.53 24.11 -20.26
C PHE A 100 20.03 24.24 -20.55
N THR A 101 20.72 24.84 -19.58
CA THR A 101 22.16 24.74 -19.44
C THR A 101 22.57 23.29 -19.18
N PRO A 102 23.85 22.93 -19.36
CA PRO A 102 24.33 21.58 -19.06
C PRO A 102 24.01 21.11 -17.62
N GLU A 103 24.13 22.00 -16.62
CA GLU A 103 23.84 21.66 -15.21
C GLU A 103 22.33 21.39 -15.00
N GLU A 104 21.47 22.21 -15.60
CA GLU A 104 20.01 22.03 -15.51
C GLU A 104 19.57 20.71 -16.18
N LYS A 105 20.19 20.38 -17.31
CA LYS A 105 19.93 19.13 -18.02
C LYS A 105 20.37 17.91 -17.21
N GLU A 106 21.53 17.95 -16.56
CA GLU A 106 21.98 16.88 -15.66
C GLU A 106 21.00 16.66 -14.50
N LEU A 107 20.56 17.74 -13.83
CA LEU A 107 19.59 17.63 -12.74
C LEU A 107 18.24 17.09 -13.23
N HIS A 108 17.78 17.52 -14.40
CA HIS A 108 16.58 17.00 -15.03
C HIS A 108 16.71 15.48 -15.29
N GLU A 109 17.82 15.03 -15.85
CA GLU A 109 18.08 13.61 -16.11
C GLU A 109 18.08 12.78 -14.82
N ILE A 110 18.64 13.31 -13.73
CA ILE A 110 18.59 12.69 -12.40
C ILE A 110 17.14 12.58 -11.92
N ILE A 111 16.36 13.67 -11.98
CA ILE A 111 14.95 13.69 -11.57
C ILE A 111 14.14 12.66 -12.37
N ARG A 112 14.32 12.64 -13.69
CA ARG A 112 13.64 11.73 -14.59
C ARG A 112 14.04 10.28 -14.33
N SER A 113 15.32 10.02 -14.08
CA SER A 113 15.82 8.70 -13.69
C SER A 113 15.17 8.23 -12.38
N MET A 114 15.01 9.11 -11.39
CA MET A 114 14.28 8.77 -10.16
C MET A 114 12.79 8.46 -10.43
N THR A 115 12.13 9.21 -11.30
CA THR A 115 10.74 8.93 -11.70
C THR A 115 10.62 7.55 -12.35
N VAL A 116 11.51 7.23 -13.29
CA VAL A 116 11.46 5.99 -14.07
C VAL A 116 11.90 4.78 -13.26
N ASN A 117 13.02 4.89 -12.54
CA ASN A 117 13.71 3.73 -11.96
C ASN A 117 13.45 3.53 -10.46
N ALA A 118 12.85 4.52 -9.78
CA ALA A 118 12.53 4.40 -8.35
C ALA A 118 11.02 4.55 -8.10
N LEU A 119 10.44 5.71 -8.42
CA LEU A 119 9.03 5.97 -8.13
C LEU A 119 8.08 5.09 -8.95
N GLY A 120 8.33 4.91 -10.24
CA GLY A 120 7.53 4.03 -11.11
C GLY A 120 7.40 2.61 -10.55
N PRO A 121 8.52 1.89 -10.30
CA PRO A 121 8.50 0.56 -9.70
C PRO A 121 7.85 0.51 -8.32
N VAL A 122 8.11 1.48 -7.44
CA VAL A 122 7.51 1.50 -6.10
C VAL A 122 6.00 1.69 -6.17
N ASN A 123 5.53 2.65 -6.98
CA ASN A 123 4.10 2.90 -7.19
C ASN A 123 3.40 1.71 -7.83
N GLN A 124 4.07 1.00 -8.74
CA GLN A 124 3.56 -0.25 -9.32
C GLN A 124 3.41 -1.34 -8.25
N SER A 125 4.43 -1.55 -7.42
CA SER A 125 4.39 -2.54 -6.33
C SER A 125 3.30 -2.23 -5.30
N GLN A 126 3.13 -0.95 -4.93
CA GLN A 126 2.03 -0.52 -4.05
C GLN A 126 0.66 -0.82 -4.68
N LEU A 127 0.47 -0.51 -5.97
CA LEU A 127 -0.78 -0.78 -6.68
C LEU A 127 -1.07 -2.28 -6.78
N GLU A 128 -0.06 -3.10 -7.03
CA GLU A 128 -0.19 -4.55 -7.05
C GLU A 128 -0.56 -5.12 -5.68
N TRP A 129 0.03 -4.59 -4.61
CA TRP A 129 -0.33 -4.95 -3.25
C TRP A 129 -1.81 -4.65 -2.97
N LEU A 130 -2.29 -3.46 -3.36
CA LEU A 130 -3.69 -3.03 -3.17
C LEU A 130 -4.65 -3.90 -3.98
N LYS A 131 -4.31 -4.21 -5.24
CA LYS A 131 -5.13 -5.09 -6.10
C LYS A 131 -5.33 -6.47 -5.50
N LYS A 132 -4.30 -7.01 -4.84
CA LYS A 132 -4.33 -8.31 -4.16
C LYS A 132 -4.95 -8.24 -2.76
N ASP A 133 -5.26 -7.06 -2.23
CA ASP A 133 -5.86 -6.93 -0.90
C ASP A 133 -7.37 -7.16 -0.94
N THR A 134 -7.83 -8.33 -0.51
CA THR A 134 -9.26 -8.61 -0.38
C THR A 134 -9.81 -8.18 0.97
N TYR A 135 -8.98 -8.16 2.01
CA TYR A 135 -9.44 -7.95 3.38
C TYR A 135 -9.89 -6.51 3.66
N PHE A 136 -9.16 -5.47 3.24
CA PHE A 136 -9.63 -4.09 3.45
C PHE A 136 -10.73 -3.70 2.48
N LYS A 137 -10.77 -4.29 1.28
CA LYS A 137 -11.83 -4.05 0.29
C LYS A 137 -13.21 -4.51 0.74
N VAL A 138 -13.29 -5.50 1.62
CA VAL A 138 -14.57 -5.99 2.17
C VAL A 138 -14.94 -5.39 3.53
N GLN A 139 -14.12 -4.49 4.08
CA GLN A 139 -14.44 -3.90 5.38
C GLN A 139 -15.69 -3.02 5.25
N PRO A 140 -16.66 -3.15 6.18
CA PRO A 140 -17.83 -2.29 6.19
C PRO A 140 -17.40 -0.83 6.39
N GLN A 141 -18.00 0.07 5.62
CA GLN A 141 -17.84 1.51 5.79
C GLN A 141 -18.45 1.91 7.14
N GLY A 142 -17.63 2.40 8.07
CA GLY A 142 -18.06 2.65 9.43
C GLY A 142 -17.05 3.44 10.27
N LYS A 143 -17.20 3.35 11.60
CA LYS A 143 -16.29 4.02 12.54
C LYS A 143 -15.20 3.06 13.00
N GLY A 144 -13.97 3.56 13.09
CA GLY A 144 -12.82 2.87 13.68
C GLY A 144 -11.63 2.72 12.72
N ASN A 145 -10.47 2.42 13.29
CA ASN A 145 -9.16 2.40 12.62
C ASN A 145 -9.14 1.54 11.34
N LEU A 146 -9.81 0.39 11.34
CA LEU A 146 -9.84 -0.49 10.16
C LEU A 146 -10.64 0.11 8.99
N SER A 147 -11.74 0.82 9.28
CA SER A 147 -12.52 1.51 8.25
C SER A 147 -11.78 2.73 7.73
N GLU A 148 -11.09 3.46 8.61
CA GLU A 148 -10.27 4.61 8.21
C GLU A 148 -9.11 4.17 7.31
N LEU A 149 -8.39 3.10 7.69
CA LEU A 149 -7.35 2.54 6.83
C LEU A 149 -7.93 2.05 5.50
N ALA A 150 -9.07 1.35 5.50
CA ALA A 150 -9.70 0.88 4.27
C ALA A 150 -10.01 2.04 3.30
N LYS A 151 -10.49 3.17 3.81
CA LYS A 151 -10.72 4.38 3.03
C LYS A 151 -9.40 4.95 2.46
N LEU A 152 -8.37 5.12 3.30
CA LEU A 152 -7.08 5.64 2.86
C LEU A 152 -6.42 4.73 1.81
N LEU A 153 -6.60 3.41 1.90
CA LEU A 153 -6.10 2.47 0.91
C LEU A 153 -6.87 2.54 -0.42
N ALA A 154 -8.18 2.79 -0.38
CA ALA A 154 -8.97 3.04 -1.59
C ALA A 154 -8.54 4.35 -2.27
N ASP A 155 -8.31 5.41 -1.50
CA ASP A 155 -7.80 6.69 -1.99
C ASP A 155 -6.38 6.52 -2.59
N LEU A 156 -5.52 5.71 -1.96
CA LEU A 156 -4.20 5.36 -2.51
C LEU A 156 -4.33 4.59 -3.84
N GLU A 157 -5.24 3.62 -3.93
CA GLU A 157 -5.46 2.85 -5.16
C GLU A 157 -5.87 3.78 -6.31
N ALA A 158 -6.81 4.69 -6.05
CA ALA A 158 -7.23 5.71 -7.03
C ALA A 158 -6.09 6.64 -7.43
N HIS A 159 -5.33 7.15 -6.45
CA HIS A 159 -4.15 7.98 -6.70
C HIS A 159 -3.14 7.26 -7.61
N LEU A 160 -2.75 6.03 -7.28
CA LEU A 160 -1.75 5.28 -8.03
C LEU A 160 -2.23 4.93 -9.44
N MET A 161 -3.51 4.63 -9.63
CA MET A 161 -4.09 4.41 -10.95
C MET A 161 -3.98 5.64 -11.85
N LEU A 162 -4.35 6.82 -11.33
CA LEU A 162 -4.22 8.09 -12.05
C LEU A 162 -2.74 8.42 -12.30
N TRP A 163 -1.86 8.13 -11.35
CA TRP A 163 -0.43 8.40 -11.45
C TRP A 163 0.18 7.60 -12.60
N HIS A 164 -0.15 6.31 -12.67
CA HIS A 164 0.30 5.42 -13.75
C HIS A 164 -0.27 5.82 -15.11
N ALA A 165 -1.52 6.29 -15.16
CA ALA A 165 -2.10 6.81 -16.39
C ALA A 165 -1.31 8.02 -16.91
N LYS A 166 -1.02 8.99 -16.04
CA LYS A 166 -0.21 10.17 -16.37
C LYS A 166 1.23 9.80 -16.74
N TYR A 167 1.86 8.93 -15.96
CA TYR A 167 3.22 8.43 -16.22
C TYR A 167 3.33 7.81 -17.62
N LYS A 168 2.40 6.94 -18.01
CA LYS A 168 2.44 6.26 -19.32
C LYS A 168 2.37 7.22 -20.50
N VAL A 169 1.68 8.34 -20.34
CA VAL A 169 1.58 9.36 -21.40
C VAL A 169 2.79 10.29 -21.38
N TRP A 170 3.21 10.75 -20.20
CA TRP A 170 4.17 11.86 -20.06
C TRP A 170 5.62 11.43 -19.91
N ILE A 171 5.93 10.22 -19.47
CA ILE A 171 7.32 9.88 -19.19
C ILE A 171 7.98 9.21 -20.40
N PRO A 172 7.54 8.05 -20.92
CA PRO A 172 8.32 7.29 -21.90
C PRO A 172 8.80 8.06 -23.14
N ASN A 173 7.94 8.88 -23.75
CA ASN A 173 8.17 9.44 -25.09
C ASN A 173 8.37 10.96 -25.13
N THR A 174 8.30 11.63 -23.99
CA THR A 174 8.39 13.09 -23.87
C THR A 174 9.52 13.43 -22.90
N PRO A 175 10.75 13.64 -23.42
CA PRO A 175 11.94 13.86 -22.59
C PRO A 175 11.87 15.14 -21.76
N GLU A 176 11.11 16.15 -22.18
CA GLU A 176 10.89 17.39 -21.44
C GLU A 176 10.24 17.14 -20.07
N HIS A 177 9.46 16.07 -19.94
CA HIS A 177 8.76 15.72 -18.71
C HIS A 177 9.63 14.87 -17.79
N ALA A 178 9.65 15.23 -16.50
CA ALA A 178 10.48 14.53 -15.51
C ALA A 178 9.71 14.15 -14.24
N LEU A 179 8.63 14.86 -13.89
CA LEU A 179 7.84 14.65 -12.68
C LEU A 179 6.41 14.23 -13.02
N VAL A 180 5.80 13.47 -12.11
CA VAL A 180 4.38 13.10 -12.21
C VAL A 180 3.71 13.49 -10.90
N TYR A 181 3.07 14.67 -10.89
CA TYR A 181 2.23 15.15 -9.80
C TYR A 181 0.76 15.10 -10.21
N LEU A 182 -0.11 14.61 -9.33
CA LEU A 182 -1.56 14.58 -9.57
C LEU A 182 -2.29 15.74 -8.88
N ALA A 183 -1.86 16.09 -7.67
CA ALA A 183 -2.28 17.29 -6.97
C ALA A 183 -1.31 18.45 -7.28
N ASP A 184 -1.07 18.71 -8.56
CA ASP A 184 -0.37 19.91 -9.01
C ASP A 184 -1.31 21.12 -9.02
N GLU A 185 -0.78 22.29 -9.34
CA GLU A 185 -1.48 23.57 -9.38
C GLU A 185 -2.65 23.61 -10.38
N LYS A 186 -2.76 22.59 -11.24
CA LYS A 186 -3.85 22.39 -12.22
C LYS A 186 -4.94 21.42 -11.72
N GLY A 187 -4.80 20.84 -10.53
CA GLY A 187 -5.84 20.04 -9.89
C GLY A 187 -6.20 18.75 -10.64
N HIS A 188 -5.26 18.17 -11.37
CA HIS A 188 -5.50 17.06 -12.29
C HIS A 188 -5.87 15.71 -11.64
N GLY A 189 -5.92 15.62 -10.31
CA GLY A 189 -6.23 14.37 -9.65
C GLY A 189 -6.27 14.44 -8.13
N ILE A 190 -6.31 13.25 -7.53
CA ILE A 190 -6.39 13.05 -6.08
C ILE A 190 -4.96 13.07 -5.53
N GLY A 191 -4.74 13.80 -4.43
CA GLY A 191 -3.45 13.80 -3.73
C GLY A 191 -3.11 12.43 -3.14
N PHE A 192 -1.83 12.22 -2.81
CA PHE A 192 -1.45 11.05 -2.03
C PHE A 192 -2.15 11.13 -0.66
N PRO A 193 -2.79 10.05 -0.17
CA PRO A 193 -3.58 10.11 1.07
C PRO A 193 -2.69 10.45 2.27
N SER A 194 -3.01 11.55 2.95
CA SER A 194 -2.32 11.97 4.17
C SER A 194 -2.71 11.08 5.35
N GLY A 195 -1.78 10.82 6.26
CA GLY A 195 -2.04 10.01 7.46
C GLY A 195 -1.96 8.48 7.24
N LEU A 196 -1.73 8.01 6.00
CA LEU A 196 -1.73 6.59 5.69
C LEU A 196 -0.60 5.82 6.40
N ASP A 197 0.61 6.38 6.42
CA ASP A 197 1.77 5.77 7.09
C ASP A 197 1.50 5.56 8.59
N GLU A 198 0.91 6.58 9.23
CA GLU A 198 0.56 6.57 10.65
C GLU A 198 -0.53 5.53 10.95
N GLU A 199 -1.57 5.45 10.11
CA GLU A 199 -2.67 4.52 10.32
C GLU A 199 -2.24 3.05 10.12
N VAL A 200 -1.39 2.78 9.13
CA VAL A 200 -0.77 1.47 8.95
C VAL A 200 0.09 1.11 10.18
N ALA A 201 0.89 2.05 10.68
CA ALA A 201 1.73 1.82 11.87
C ALA A 201 0.90 1.48 13.11
N LYS A 202 -0.19 2.22 13.37
CA LYS A 202 -1.10 1.97 14.51
C LYS A 202 -1.70 0.56 14.46
N ILE A 203 -2.10 0.10 13.27
CA ILE A 203 -2.71 -1.23 13.12
C ILE A 203 -1.66 -2.33 13.33
N ILE A 204 -0.45 -2.15 12.81
CA ILE A 204 0.68 -3.08 13.06
C ILE A 204 0.99 -3.16 14.55
N GLU A 205 1.07 -2.02 15.23
CA GLU A 205 1.35 -1.96 16.67
C GLU A 205 0.26 -2.68 17.47
N LYS A 206 -1.01 -2.34 17.23
CA LYS A 206 -2.14 -3.00 17.90
C LYS A 206 -2.16 -4.51 17.66
N ALA A 207 -1.83 -4.96 16.46
CA ALA A 207 -1.76 -6.37 16.14
C ALA A 207 -0.64 -7.09 16.90
N ARG A 208 0.51 -6.45 17.14
CA ARG A 208 1.62 -7.04 17.92
C ARG A 208 1.30 -7.16 19.41
N TRP A 209 0.61 -6.18 19.99
CA TRP A 209 0.25 -6.21 21.41
C TRP A 209 -0.66 -7.39 21.77
N ILE A 210 -1.57 -7.77 20.87
CA ILE A 210 -2.48 -8.89 21.11
C ILE A 210 -1.72 -10.24 21.09
N ASP A 211 -0.58 -10.35 20.41
CA ASP A 211 0.27 -11.56 20.41
C ASP A 211 1.09 -11.74 21.69
N PHE A 212 1.21 -10.71 22.53
CA PHE A 212 1.94 -10.81 23.80
C PHE A 212 1.10 -11.46 24.93
N TRP A 213 -0.23 -11.53 24.74
CA TRP A 213 -1.18 -11.97 25.78
C TRP A 213 -1.92 -13.27 25.42
N ILE A 214 -1.59 -13.90 24.30
CA ILE A 214 -2.10 -15.21 23.86
C ILE A 214 -0.92 -16.19 23.86
#